data_AF-A0A7G7KHL3-F1
#
_entry.id   AF-A0A7G7KHL3-F1
#
_cell.length_a   1.000
_cell.length_b   1.000
_cell.length_c   1.000
_cell.angle_alpha   90.00
_cell.angle_beta   90.00
_cell.angle_gamma   90.00
#
_symmetry.space_group_name_H-M   'P 1'
#
loop_
_entity.id
_entity.type
_entity.pdbx_description
1 polymer ?
#
loop_
_entity_poly.entity_id
_entity_poly.type
_entity_poly.pdbx_seq_one_letter_code
_entity_poly.pdbx_strand_id
1 'polypeptide(L)'
;MPNTSTDAATPVVSAFYDRFPYPGDPLQDGPPPGYNWRWNLKSVHQAVYGFVPPSEAKAGPPHILDAGCGTGVTTDYLCHLNPGAHVLAVDISPGALDVARERLRRSGAADVVASLRQEQRSLLDLQAEGQFDYINSVGVLHHLDDPSAGLQALGERLSDKGLLHLFLYADGGRWEIHRVQRALSQLAVGTGSEGLELGRELFDHLPDDNRLRRHHEQRWSVDCAADANFADMYLHPQETSYNLRRLMAYIEASGLHFAGFSNPSVWDPARLLQGELLERALRLSPLEQWLLVEELDPDISHFEFFVSSTPVEKRVWDDPEALLAARAERQPCLWGWPSTSMLGPDLEPLSIDQDALALLQAIEQHPETPLGQLGFGDQTLSLVRGLMDQRLLLLHP
;
A
#
# COMPACT_ATOMS: atom_id res chain seq x y z
N MET A 1 17.61 -2.93 -32.24
CA MET A 1 16.32 -2.96 -31.53
C MET A 1 16.63 -3.43 -30.12
N PRO A 2 16.27 -2.70 -29.06
CA PRO A 2 16.43 -3.24 -27.73
C PRO A 2 15.48 -4.45 -27.62
N ASN A 3 16.02 -5.60 -27.23
CA ASN A 3 15.23 -6.78 -26.85
C ASN A 3 14.39 -6.33 -25.64
N THR A 4 13.11 -6.04 -25.84
CA THR A 4 12.17 -5.83 -24.74
C THR A 4 12.00 -7.18 -24.05
N SER A 5 12.41 -7.26 -22.79
CA SER A 5 12.27 -8.45 -21.98
C SER A 5 10.84 -8.52 -21.45
N THR A 6 9.86 -8.63 -22.36
CA THR A 6 8.47 -8.86 -21.97
C THR A 6 8.32 -10.33 -21.63
N ASP A 7 7.89 -10.63 -20.41
CA ASP A 7 7.61 -12.01 -19.99
C ASP A 7 6.43 -12.59 -20.80
N ALA A 8 6.23 -13.91 -20.73
CA ALA A 8 5.23 -14.59 -21.55
C ALA A 8 3.78 -14.20 -21.18
N ALA A 9 3.54 -13.77 -19.94
CA ALA A 9 2.24 -13.35 -19.46
C ALA A 9 1.86 -11.93 -19.93
N THR A 10 2.84 -11.05 -20.12
CA THR A 10 2.66 -9.62 -20.41
C THR A 10 1.61 -9.34 -21.50
N PRO A 11 1.64 -9.98 -22.70
CA PRO A 11 0.64 -9.68 -23.73
C PRO A 11 -0.79 -10.07 -23.34
N VAL A 12 -0.96 -11.15 -22.58
CA VAL A 12 -2.27 -11.66 -22.15
C VAL A 12 -2.84 -10.77 -21.04
N VAL A 13 -2.01 -10.41 -20.06
CA VAL A 13 -2.39 -9.52 -18.95
C VAL A 13 -2.66 -8.10 -19.45
N SER A 14 -1.83 -7.57 -20.35
CA SER A 14 -2.07 -6.27 -20.98
C SER A 14 -3.41 -6.24 -21.72
N ALA A 15 -3.71 -7.26 -22.54
CA ALA A 15 -4.98 -7.32 -23.26
C ALA A 15 -6.19 -7.50 -22.32
N PHE A 16 -5.99 -8.13 -21.17
CA PHE A 16 -7.01 -8.25 -20.12
C PHE A 16 -7.33 -6.87 -19.52
N TYR A 17 -6.32 -6.10 -19.10
CA TYR A 17 -6.54 -4.76 -18.54
C TYR A 17 -6.95 -3.70 -19.59
N ASP A 18 -6.63 -3.88 -20.87
CA ASP A 18 -7.21 -3.05 -21.93
C ASP A 18 -8.73 -3.27 -22.06
N ARG A 19 -9.19 -4.51 -21.83
CA ARG A 19 -10.62 -4.86 -21.85
C ARG A 19 -11.33 -4.43 -20.58
N PHE A 20 -10.67 -4.58 -19.45
CA PHE A 20 -11.18 -4.28 -18.11
C PHE A 20 -10.20 -3.34 -17.38
N PRO A 21 -10.16 -2.04 -17.71
CA PRO A 21 -9.25 -1.11 -17.06
C PRO A 21 -9.45 -1.09 -15.54
N TYR A 22 -8.36 -1.30 -14.81
CA TYR A 22 -8.37 -1.47 -13.37
C TYR A 22 -7.28 -0.60 -12.68
N PRO A 23 -7.53 -0.03 -11.49
CA PRO A 23 -8.79 -0.01 -10.75
C PRO A 23 -9.96 0.68 -11.49
N GLY A 24 -11.19 0.22 -11.24
CA GLY A 24 -12.41 0.68 -11.92
C GLY A 24 -12.98 2.01 -11.41
N ASP A 25 -12.24 2.75 -10.59
CA ASP A 25 -12.69 3.99 -9.96
C ASP A 25 -13.11 5.04 -11.00
N PRO A 26 -14.20 5.78 -10.76
CA PRO A 26 -14.65 6.83 -11.67
C PRO A 26 -13.61 7.94 -11.80
N LEU A 27 -13.59 8.59 -12.97
CA LEU A 27 -12.84 9.83 -13.17
C LEU A 27 -13.53 10.98 -12.41
N GLN A 28 -12.73 11.88 -11.85
CA GLN A 28 -13.20 13.06 -11.13
C GLN A 28 -12.33 14.27 -11.46
N ASP A 29 -12.85 15.47 -11.18
CA ASP A 29 -12.10 16.71 -11.28
C ASP A 29 -11.53 17.11 -9.91
N GLY A 30 -10.28 17.54 -9.88
CA GLY A 30 -9.55 17.90 -8.66
C GLY A 30 -8.91 16.72 -7.92
N PRO A 31 -8.20 17.01 -6.81
CA PRO A 31 -7.41 16.03 -6.08
C PRO A 31 -8.23 14.81 -5.64
N PRO A 32 -7.60 13.63 -5.52
CA PRO A 32 -8.30 12.41 -5.13
C PRO A 32 -8.91 12.57 -3.73
N PRO A 33 -10.08 11.95 -3.45
CA PRO A 33 -10.77 12.12 -2.19
C PRO A 33 -10.04 11.37 -1.08
N GLY A 34 -10.03 11.90 0.14
CA GLY A 34 -9.37 11.21 1.25
C GLY A 34 -7.85 11.22 1.14
N TYR A 35 -7.24 10.20 1.73
CA TYR A 35 -5.81 9.97 1.73
C TYR A 35 -5.51 8.50 2.01
N ASN A 36 -4.26 8.10 1.78
CA ASN A 36 -3.70 6.88 2.33
C ASN A 36 -2.26 7.18 2.75
N TRP A 37 -1.93 7.01 4.03
CA TRP A 37 -0.59 7.34 4.53
C TRP A 37 0.50 6.48 3.89
N ARG A 38 0.15 5.30 3.37
CA ARG A 38 1.04 4.42 2.59
C ARG A 38 1.51 5.08 1.30
N TRP A 39 0.84 6.11 0.81
CA TRP A 39 1.25 6.86 -0.39
C TRP A 39 1.88 8.21 -0.05
N ASN A 40 2.16 8.50 1.23
CA ASN A 40 2.92 9.67 1.66
C ASN A 40 4.30 9.22 2.19
N LEU A 41 5.38 9.59 1.49
CA LEU A 41 6.73 9.11 1.80
C LEU A 41 7.19 9.48 3.22
N LYS A 42 6.83 10.67 3.72
CA LYS A 42 7.18 11.07 5.10
C LYS A 42 6.44 10.20 6.12
N SER A 43 5.15 9.95 5.93
CA SER A 43 4.36 9.08 6.79
C SER A 43 4.87 7.64 6.76
N VAL A 44 5.29 7.14 5.58
CA VAL A 44 5.91 5.83 5.43
C VAL A 44 7.26 5.77 6.17
N HIS A 45 8.13 6.79 6.03
CA HIS A 45 9.38 6.86 6.80
C HIS A 45 9.13 6.85 8.30
N GLN A 46 8.15 7.61 8.79
CA GLN A 46 7.77 7.59 10.21
C GLN A 46 7.28 6.21 10.65
N ALA A 47 6.47 5.52 9.83
CA ALA A 47 5.95 4.21 10.16
C ALA A 47 7.05 3.13 10.21
N VAL A 48 7.98 3.16 9.25
CA VAL A 48 9.03 2.16 9.09
C VAL A 48 10.25 2.45 9.97
N TYR A 49 10.84 3.64 9.85
CA TYR A 49 12.07 4.03 10.55
C TYR A 49 11.81 4.70 11.90
N GLY A 50 10.59 5.13 12.21
CA GLY A 50 10.27 5.84 13.45
C GLY A 50 10.58 7.33 13.43
N PHE A 51 11.06 7.85 12.31
CA PHE A 51 11.35 9.27 12.10
C PHE A 51 11.33 9.60 10.60
N VAL A 52 11.23 10.88 10.27
CA VAL A 52 11.42 11.39 8.91
C VAL A 52 12.87 11.82 8.73
N PRO A 53 13.61 11.25 7.77
CA PRO A 53 14.97 11.66 7.48
C PRO A 53 15.05 13.17 7.19
N PRO A 54 16.10 13.86 7.67
CA PRO A 54 16.28 15.26 7.34
C PRO A 54 16.43 15.40 5.83
N SER A 55 15.76 16.41 5.26
CA SER A 55 15.99 16.80 3.86
C SER A 55 17.43 17.31 3.77
N GLU A 56 18.34 16.48 3.27
CA GLU A 56 19.70 16.93 3.01
C GLU A 56 19.61 18.01 1.92
N ALA A 57 20.17 19.20 2.17
CA ALA A 57 20.09 20.33 1.23
C ALA A 57 20.63 20.01 -0.19
N LYS A 58 21.29 18.86 -0.37
CA LYS A 58 21.81 18.34 -1.64
C LYS A 58 21.00 17.19 -2.26
N ALA A 59 20.06 16.58 -1.53
CA ALA A 59 19.35 15.38 -1.99
C ALA A 59 18.32 15.64 -3.10
N GLY A 60 17.92 16.90 -3.31
CA GLY A 60 16.88 17.24 -4.29
C GLY A 60 15.50 16.69 -3.91
N PRO A 61 14.49 16.86 -4.76
CA PRO A 61 13.16 16.29 -4.52
C PRO A 61 13.17 14.75 -4.64
N PRO A 62 12.29 14.03 -3.92
CA PRO A 62 12.28 12.58 -3.93
C PRO A 62 11.85 12.03 -5.29
N HIS A 63 12.43 10.90 -5.68
CA HIS A 63 12.07 10.17 -6.88
C HIS A 63 11.12 9.03 -6.53
N ILE A 64 9.94 9.02 -7.15
CA ILE A 64 8.86 8.05 -6.89
C ILE A 64 8.53 7.27 -8.16
N LEU A 65 8.49 5.94 -8.05
CA LEU A 65 7.99 5.04 -9.08
C LEU A 65 6.64 4.46 -8.67
N ASP A 66 5.63 4.60 -9.53
CA ASP A 66 4.40 3.79 -9.46
C ASP A 66 4.51 2.68 -10.52
N ALA A 67 4.85 1.48 -10.06
CA ALA A 67 5.17 0.31 -10.87
C ALA A 67 3.91 -0.54 -11.07
N GLY A 68 3.29 -0.42 -12.26
CA GLY A 68 1.98 -0.99 -12.57
C GLY A 68 0.85 -0.06 -12.12
N CYS A 69 0.85 1.17 -12.64
CA CYS A 69 -0.03 2.24 -12.19
C CYS A 69 -1.51 2.04 -12.57
N GLY A 70 -1.83 1.09 -13.46
CA GLY A 70 -3.18 0.83 -13.94
C GLY A 70 -3.85 2.10 -14.47
N THR A 71 -5.07 2.36 -14.01
CA THR A 71 -5.86 3.57 -14.35
C THR A 71 -5.43 4.83 -13.59
N GLY A 72 -4.26 4.82 -12.94
CA GLY A 72 -3.63 5.99 -12.33
C GLY A 72 -4.17 6.41 -10.97
N VAL A 73 -5.02 5.60 -10.32
CA VAL A 73 -5.60 5.92 -9.00
C VAL A 73 -4.49 6.14 -7.96
N THR A 74 -3.57 5.18 -7.82
CA THR A 74 -2.43 5.28 -6.90
C THR A 74 -1.50 6.42 -7.28
N THR A 75 -1.21 6.60 -8.57
CA THR A 75 -0.37 7.70 -9.07
C THR A 75 -0.93 9.06 -8.67
N ASP A 76 -2.25 9.23 -8.70
CA ASP A 76 -2.92 10.48 -8.35
C ASP A 76 -2.66 10.85 -6.88
N TYR A 77 -2.87 9.89 -5.97
CA TYR A 77 -2.53 10.08 -4.56
C TYR A 77 -1.03 10.30 -4.34
N LEU A 78 -0.16 9.54 -5.01
CA LEU A 78 1.29 9.71 -4.88
C LEU A 78 1.73 11.12 -5.28
N CYS A 79 1.14 11.70 -6.33
CA CYS A 79 1.42 13.09 -6.73
C CYS A 79 0.96 14.09 -5.66
N HIS A 80 -0.31 14.00 -5.24
CA HIS A 80 -0.90 14.98 -4.32
C HIS A 80 -0.38 14.87 -2.87
N LEU A 81 0.06 13.69 -2.44
CA LEU A 81 0.60 13.47 -1.10
C LEU A 81 2.12 13.69 -1.01
N ASN A 82 2.82 13.82 -2.15
CA ASN A 82 4.26 14.09 -2.20
C ASN A 82 4.56 15.30 -3.10
N PRO A 83 4.08 16.50 -2.74
CA PRO A 83 4.28 17.68 -3.56
C PRO A 83 5.77 17.95 -3.77
N GLY A 84 6.12 18.31 -5.01
CA GLY A 84 7.50 18.53 -5.45
C GLY A 84 8.27 17.28 -5.87
N ALA A 85 7.73 16.06 -5.72
CA ALA A 85 8.42 14.83 -6.13
C ALA A 85 8.66 14.74 -7.66
N HIS A 86 9.59 13.90 -8.07
CA HIS A 86 9.69 13.41 -9.44
C HIS A 86 8.98 12.06 -9.55
N VAL A 87 7.87 11.99 -10.26
CA VAL A 87 7.03 10.79 -10.36
C VAL A 87 7.15 10.15 -11.75
N LEU A 88 7.48 8.87 -11.79
CA LEU A 88 7.35 8.00 -12.96
C LEU A 88 6.26 6.97 -12.69
N ALA A 89 5.22 6.96 -13.51
CA ALA A 89 4.19 5.94 -13.52
C ALA A 89 4.34 5.06 -14.77
N VAL A 90 4.38 3.74 -14.59
CA VAL A 90 4.50 2.79 -15.70
C VAL A 90 3.42 1.73 -15.63
N ASP A 91 2.91 1.34 -16.79
CA ASP A 91 2.02 0.19 -16.93
C ASP A 91 2.22 -0.50 -18.28
N ILE A 92 1.82 -1.75 -18.41
CA ILE A 92 1.89 -2.50 -19.67
C ILE A 92 0.68 -2.23 -20.57
N SER A 93 -0.48 -1.90 -19.98
CA SER A 93 -1.75 -1.68 -20.67
C SER A 93 -1.85 -0.26 -21.21
N PRO A 94 -1.88 -0.07 -22.55
CA PRO A 94 -2.10 1.24 -23.14
C PRO A 94 -3.49 1.80 -22.80
N GLY A 95 -4.52 0.94 -22.73
CA GLY A 95 -5.89 1.34 -22.39
C GLY A 95 -6.03 1.87 -20.96
N ALA A 96 -5.40 1.20 -19.98
CA ALA A 96 -5.35 1.68 -18.60
C ALA A 96 -4.59 3.02 -18.50
N LEU A 97 -3.47 3.16 -19.23
CA LEU A 97 -2.70 4.41 -19.26
C LEU A 97 -3.47 5.58 -19.86
N ASP A 98 -4.35 5.36 -20.83
CA ASP A 98 -5.20 6.43 -21.35
C ASP A 98 -6.18 6.94 -20.28
N VAL A 99 -6.73 6.05 -19.44
CA VAL A 99 -7.54 6.43 -18.27
C VAL A 99 -6.68 7.16 -17.24
N ALA A 100 -5.47 6.67 -16.95
CA ALA A 100 -4.54 7.30 -16.02
C ALA A 100 -4.18 8.72 -16.43
N ARG A 101 -3.86 8.94 -17.71
CA ARG A 101 -3.58 10.26 -18.28
C ARG A 101 -4.72 11.22 -18.07
N GLU A 102 -5.95 10.78 -18.35
CA GLU A 102 -7.12 11.62 -18.16
C GLU A 102 -7.40 11.91 -16.68
N ARG A 103 -7.24 10.92 -15.79
CA ARG A 103 -7.37 11.10 -14.34
C ARG A 103 -6.39 12.17 -13.83
N LEU A 104 -5.11 11.99 -14.11
CA LEU A 104 -4.04 12.86 -13.64
C LEU A 104 -4.13 14.27 -14.24
N ARG A 105 -4.68 14.38 -15.46
CA ARG A 105 -5.00 15.68 -16.08
C ARG A 105 -6.14 16.39 -15.35
N ARG A 106 -7.20 15.68 -14.96
CA ARG A 106 -8.36 16.27 -14.28
C ARG A 106 -8.08 16.60 -12.82
N SER A 107 -7.23 15.83 -12.16
CA SER A 107 -6.88 16.07 -10.75
C SER A 107 -5.92 17.24 -10.54
N GLY A 108 -5.12 17.57 -11.56
CA GLY A 108 -4.04 18.54 -11.46
C GLY A 108 -2.76 17.95 -10.87
N ALA A 109 -2.60 16.63 -10.91
CA ALA A 109 -1.44 15.93 -10.36
C ALA A 109 -0.09 16.47 -10.86
N ALA A 110 -0.01 16.84 -12.15
CA ALA A 110 1.21 17.41 -12.74
C ALA A 110 1.57 18.81 -12.19
N ASP A 111 0.61 19.54 -11.62
CA ASP A 111 0.80 20.91 -11.13
C ASP A 111 1.43 20.94 -9.73
N VAL A 112 1.37 19.82 -9.00
CA VAL A 112 1.85 19.71 -7.61
C VAL A 112 3.19 18.99 -7.48
N VAL A 113 3.66 18.31 -8.53
CA VAL A 113 4.94 17.58 -8.56
C VAL A 113 5.97 18.30 -9.44
N ALA A 114 7.26 18.01 -9.24
CA ALA A 114 8.32 18.60 -10.06
C ALA A 114 8.35 18.02 -11.48
N SER A 115 7.99 16.74 -11.65
CA SER A 115 7.75 16.14 -12.96
C SER A 115 6.85 14.91 -12.85
N LEU A 116 6.02 14.69 -13.86
CA LEU A 116 5.19 13.48 -13.99
C LEU A 116 5.41 12.84 -15.37
N ARG A 117 5.97 11.63 -15.39
CA ARG A 117 6.11 10.79 -16.59
C ARG A 117 5.15 9.62 -16.51
N GLN A 118 4.53 9.27 -17.63
CA GLN A 118 3.55 8.19 -17.75
C GLN A 118 3.88 7.34 -18.98
N GLU A 119 4.37 6.12 -18.80
CA GLU A 119 4.99 5.34 -19.87
C GLU A 119 4.43 3.92 -19.96
N GLN A 120 4.24 3.46 -21.20
CA GLN A 120 3.88 2.08 -21.46
C GLN A 120 5.13 1.21 -21.41
N ARG A 121 5.39 0.55 -20.27
CA ARG A 121 6.62 -0.23 -20.01
C ARG A 121 6.35 -1.39 -19.08
N SER A 122 7.09 -2.48 -19.29
CA SER A 122 7.23 -3.54 -18.29
C SER A 122 8.14 -3.09 -17.15
N LEU A 123 7.89 -3.62 -15.95
CA LEU A 123 8.76 -3.46 -14.78
C LEU A 123 10.18 -3.99 -15.05
N LEU A 124 10.28 -4.99 -15.92
CA LEU A 124 11.54 -5.63 -16.32
C LEU A 124 12.39 -4.76 -17.25
N ASP A 125 11.81 -3.70 -17.82
CA ASP A 125 12.48 -2.81 -18.77
C ASP A 125 12.89 -1.47 -18.12
N LEU A 126 13.12 -1.44 -16.80
CA LEU A 126 13.43 -0.22 -16.01
C LEU A 126 14.92 0.05 -15.80
N GLN A 127 15.84 -0.77 -16.32
CA GLN A 127 17.29 -0.70 -16.10
C GLN A 127 17.97 0.62 -16.49
N ALA A 128 17.33 1.43 -17.34
CA ALA A 128 17.85 2.73 -17.77
C ALA A 128 17.44 3.89 -16.82
N GLU A 129 16.48 3.66 -15.92
CA GLU A 129 16.10 4.66 -14.92
C GLU A 129 17.12 4.70 -13.77
N GLY A 130 17.18 5.84 -13.09
CA GLY A 130 17.94 5.98 -11.86
C GLY A 130 17.30 5.21 -10.70
N GLN A 131 17.83 5.44 -9.49
CA GLN A 131 17.21 4.93 -8.28
C GLN A 131 16.00 5.78 -7.85
N PHE A 132 15.07 5.14 -7.16
CA PHE A 132 13.89 5.75 -6.56
C PHE A 132 13.97 5.68 -5.03
N ASP A 133 13.53 6.75 -4.39
CA ASP A 133 13.40 6.83 -2.93
C ASP A 133 12.13 6.14 -2.44
N TYR A 134 11.13 6.05 -3.32
CA TYR A 134 9.90 5.33 -3.05
C TYR A 134 9.41 4.60 -4.29
N ILE A 135 9.12 3.32 -4.14
CA ILE A 135 8.48 2.52 -5.18
C ILE A 135 7.16 2.00 -4.64
N ASN A 136 6.06 2.27 -5.33
CA ASN A 136 4.76 1.69 -5.06
C ASN A 136 4.48 0.61 -6.12
N SER A 137 4.18 -0.61 -5.69
CA SER A 137 3.83 -1.74 -6.56
C SER A 137 2.72 -2.55 -5.89
N VAL A 138 1.49 -2.06 -6.02
CA VAL A 138 0.30 -2.58 -5.33
C VAL A 138 -0.58 -3.34 -6.33
N GLY A 139 -0.77 -4.65 -6.15
CA GLY A 139 -1.63 -5.40 -7.07
C GLY A 139 -0.95 -5.86 -8.36
N VAL A 140 0.39 -5.97 -8.40
CA VAL A 140 1.13 -6.08 -9.68
C VAL A 140 1.99 -7.32 -9.79
N LEU A 141 2.97 -7.51 -8.89
CA LEU A 141 4.00 -8.56 -9.04
C LEU A 141 3.44 -9.99 -9.16
N HIS A 142 2.26 -10.26 -8.58
CA HIS A 142 1.61 -11.57 -8.67
C HIS A 142 0.98 -11.87 -10.04
N HIS A 143 0.91 -10.91 -10.95
CA HIS A 143 0.42 -11.07 -12.31
C HIS A 143 1.55 -11.29 -13.34
N LEU A 144 2.82 -11.29 -12.90
CA LEU A 144 3.96 -11.62 -13.76
C LEU A 144 4.05 -13.14 -13.98
N ASP A 145 4.71 -13.53 -15.07
CA ASP A 145 5.09 -14.93 -15.32
C ASP A 145 6.19 -15.36 -14.33
N ASP A 146 7.17 -14.48 -14.08
CA ASP A 146 8.19 -14.62 -13.05
C ASP A 146 8.14 -13.44 -12.06
N PRO A 147 7.35 -13.56 -10.97
CA PRO A 147 7.31 -12.53 -9.93
C PRO A 147 8.69 -12.20 -9.34
N SER A 148 9.58 -13.19 -9.22
CA SER A 148 10.92 -13.00 -8.62
C SER A 148 11.78 -12.07 -9.45
N ALA A 149 11.76 -12.22 -10.77
CA ALA A 149 12.43 -11.31 -11.69
C ALA A 149 11.88 -9.88 -11.55
N GLY A 150 10.55 -9.72 -11.37
CA GLY A 150 9.92 -8.44 -11.13
C GLY A 150 10.37 -7.78 -9.83
N LEU A 151 10.35 -8.50 -8.71
CA LEU A 151 10.80 -7.96 -7.42
C LEU A 151 12.28 -7.59 -7.46
N GLN A 152 13.13 -8.42 -8.07
CA GLN A 152 14.55 -8.10 -8.25
C GLN A 152 14.74 -6.84 -9.08
N ALA A 153 14.05 -6.70 -10.21
CA ALA A 153 14.14 -5.53 -11.07
C ALA A 153 13.77 -4.23 -10.34
N LEU A 154 12.72 -4.26 -9.50
CA LEU A 154 12.34 -3.14 -8.65
C LEU A 154 13.38 -2.88 -7.55
N GLY A 155 13.87 -3.93 -6.88
CA GLY A 155 14.88 -3.84 -5.83
C GLY A 155 16.18 -3.19 -6.32
N GLU A 156 16.64 -3.51 -7.53
CA GLU A 156 17.83 -2.89 -8.13
C GLU A 156 17.66 -1.40 -8.50
N ARG A 157 16.41 -0.91 -8.55
CA ARG A 157 16.07 0.50 -8.74
C ARG A 157 15.74 1.20 -7.42
N LEU A 158 15.77 0.52 -6.28
CA LEU A 158 15.55 1.14 -4.99
C LEU A 158 16.83 1.83 -4.49
N SER A 159 16.71 3.04 -3.93
CA SER A 159 17.85 3.71 -3.29
C SER A 159 18.23 3.05 -1.96
N ASP A 160 19.41 3.34 -1.43
CA ASP A 160 19.92 2.74 -0.18
C ASP A 160 19.04 3.03 1.05
N LYS A 161 18.32 4.16 1.02
CA LYS A 161 17.37 4.57 2.06
C LYS A 161 15.91 4.45 1.60
N GLY A 162 15.70 3.98 0.37
CA GLY A 162 14.39 3.92 -0.25
C GLY A 162 13.51 2.82 0.34
N LEU A 163 12.20 2.97 0.15
CA LEU A 163 11.21 1.97 0.54
C LEU A 163 10.38 1.51 -0.66
N LEU A 164 10.11 0.21 -0.72
CA LEU A 164 9.26 -0.41 -1.72
C LEU A 164 7.99 -0.91 -1.01
N HIS A 165 6.84 -0.38 -1.40
CA HIS A 165 5.52 -0.75 -0.90
C HIS A 165 4.87 -1.80 -1.83
N LEU A 166 4.46 -2.91 -1.24
CA LEU A 166 3.97 -4.09 -1.95
C LEU A 166 2.62 -4.53 -1.43
N PHE A 167 1.76 -4.92 -2.36
CA PHE A 167 0.52 -5.65 -2.08
C PHE A 167 0.50 -6.93 -2.91
N LEU A 168 0.40 -8.08 -2.25
CA LEU A 168 0.38 -9.41 -2.87
C LEU A 168 -0.77 -10.25 -2.34
N TYR A 169 -1.35 -11.07 -3.19
CA TYR A 169 -2.44 -11.96 -2.81
C TYR A 169 -2.02 -13.05 -1.83
N ALA A 170 -2.88 -13.28 -0.83
CA ALA A 170 -2.70 -14.31 0.19
C ALA A 170 -3.57 -15.54 -0.09
N ASP A 171 -2.99 -16.73 0.05
CA ASP A 171 -3.65 -18.02 -0.15
C ASP A 171 -4.85 -18.17 0.80
N GLY A 172 -4.67 -17.75 2.06
CA GLY A 172 -5.64 -17.90 3.15
C GLY A 172 -7.01 -17.32 2.81
N GLY A 173 -7.10 -16.00 2.57
CA GLY A 173 -8.38 -15.31 2.30
C GLY A 173 -8.85 -15.34 0.85
N ARG A 174 -8.10 -15.98 -0.05
CA ARG A 174 -8.50 -16.13 -1.48
C ARG A 174 -8.83 -17.55 -1.87
N TRP A 175 -8.81 -18.53 -0.96
CA TRP A 175 -9.03 -19.92 -1.34
C TRP A 175 -10.39 -20.18 -2.01
N GLU A 176 -11.48 -19.48 -1.60
CA GLU A 176 -12.77 -19.55 -2.29
C GLU A 176 -12.68 -18.98 -3.71
N ILE A 177 -11.97 -17.86 -3.89
CA ILE A 177 -11.76 -17.22 -5.19
C ILE A 177 -11.01 -18.17 -6.12
N HIS A 178 -9.90 -18.77 -5.65
CA HIS A 178 -9.15 -19.75 -6.43
C HIS A 178 -9.99 -20.97 -6.80
N ARG A 179 -10.93 -21.37 -5.93
CA ARG A 179 -11.85 -22.48 -6.23
C ARG A 179 -12.84 -22.10 -7.33
N VAL A 180 -13.35 -20.88 -7.33
CA VAL A 180 -14.23 -20.35 -8.39
C VAL A 180 -13.46 -20.23 -9.70
N GLN A 181 -12.27 -19.63 -9.69
CA GLN A 181 -11.40 -19.51 -10.88
C GLN A 181 -11.16 -20.89 -11.52
N ARG A 182 -10.77 -21.90 -10.73
CA ARG A 182 -10.58 -23.28 -11.23
C ARG A 182 -11.86 -23.89 -11.81
N ALA A 183 -13.01 -23.63 -11.19
CA ALA A 183 -14.29 -24.14 -11.70
C ALA A 183 -14.64 -23.51 -13.05
N LEU A 184 -14.48 -22.18 -13.18
CA LEU A 184 -14.68 -21.45 -14.44
C LEU A 184 -13.72 -21.96 -15.53
N SER A 185 -12.44 -22.17 -15.21
CA SER A 185 -11.48 -22.76 -16.16
C SER A 185 -11.87 -24.18 -16.60
N GLN A 186 -12.38 -25.03 -15.71
CA GLN A 186 -12.86 -26.38 -16.06
C GLN A 186 -14.08 -26.36 -16.97
N LEU A 187 -14.90 -25.32 -16.87
CA LEU A 187 -16.04 -25.07 -17.76
C LEU A 187 -15.63 -24.37 -19.06
N ALA A 188 -14.33 -24.17 -19.29
CA ALA A 188 -13.78 -23.43 -20.42
C ALA A 188 -14.31 -21.99 -20.54
N VAL A 189 -14.67 -21.38 -19.41
CA VAL A 189 -15.04 -19.96 -19.35
C VAL A 189 -13.79 -19.11 -19.59
N GLY A 190 -13.84 -18.25 -20.61
CA GLY A 190 -12.74 -17.37 -20.98
C GLY A 190 -12.64 -16.11 -20.10
N THR A 191 -11.69 -15.23 -20.42
CA THR A 191 -11.43 -13.97 -19.69
C THR A 191 -12.02 -12.74 -20.38
N GLY A 192 -13.04 -12.94 -21.23
CA GLY A 192 -13.70 -11.89 -21.99
C GLY A 192 -15.10 -11.56 -21.47
N SER A 193 -15.86 -10.80 -22.26
CA SER A 193 -17.24 -10.40 -21.90
C SER A 193 -18.15 -11.60 -21.64
N GLU A 194 -18.07 -12.65 -22.47
CA GLU A 194 -18.78 -13.92 -22.21
C GLU A 194 -18.35 -14.55 -20.88
N GLY A 195 -17.06 -14.44 -20.54
CA GLY A 195 -16.53 -14.93 -19.27
C GLY A 195 -17.09 -14.20 -18.06
N LEU A 196 -17.21 -12.88 -18.18
CA LEU A 196 -17.84 -12.02 -17.17
C LEU A 196 -19.31 -12.40 -16.97
N GLU A 197 -20.07 -12.57 -18.05
CA GLU A 197 -21.47 -12.99 -18.01
C GLU A 197 -21.61 -14.35 -17.32
N LEU A 198 -20.89 -15.37 -17.79
CA LEU A 198 -20.93 -16.72 -17.21
C LEU A 198 -20.43 -16.77 -15.77
N GLY A 199 -19.43 -15.96 -15.42
CA GLY A 199 -18.92 -15.85 -14.06
C GLY A 199 -19.96 -15.29 -13.09
N ARG A 200 -20.73 -14.28 -13.51
CA ARG A 200 -21.84 -13.73 -12.72
C ARG A 200 -22.99 -14.74 -12.63
N GLU A 201 -23.37 -15.35 -13.76
CA GLU A 201 -24.40 -16.39 -13.80
C GLU A 201 -24.09 -17.58 -12.88
N LEU A 202 -22.81 -17.94 -12.70
CA LEU A 202 -22.43 -18.98 -11.76
C LEU A 202 -22.93 -18.66 -10.34
N PHE A 203 -22.72 -17.44 -9.87
CA PHE A 203 -23.17 -17.03 -8.53
C PHE A 203 -24.69 -16.94 -8.43
N ASP A 204 -25.38 -16.49 -9.49
CA ASP A 204 -26.84 -16.42 -9.52
C ASP A 204 -27.51 -17.81 -9.47
N HIS A 205 -26.87 -18.83 -10.05
CA HIS A 205 -27.44 -20.18 -10.16
C HIS A 205 -26.94 -21.17 -9.09
N LEU A 206 -25.85 -20.87 -8.37
CA LEU A 206 -25.43 -21.70 -7.24
C LEU A 206 -26.53 -21.73 -6.17
N PRO A 207 -26.78 -22.87 -5.50
CA PRO A 207 -27.75 -22.93 -4.41
C PRO A 207 -27.52 -21.86 -3.34
N ASP A 208 -28.59 -21.31 -2.75
CA ASP A 208 -28.51 -20.24 -1.75
C ASP A 208 -27.64 -20.60 -0.53
N ASP A 209 -27.56 -21.88 -0.17
CA ASP A 209 -26.75 -22.39 0.93
C ASP A 209 -25.30 -22.71 0.54
N ASN A 210 -24.95 -22.58 -0.75
CA ASN A 210 -23.61 -22.82 -1.25
C ASN A 210 -22.62 -21.81 -0.65
N ARG A 211 -21.55 -22.32 -0.06
CA ARG A 211 -20.53 -21.50 0.61
C ARG A 211 -19.89 -20.46 -0.30
N LEU A 212 -19.60 -20.79 -1.56
CA LEU A 212 -18.93 -19.86 -2.49
C LEU A 212 -19.83 -18.68 -2.83
N ARG A 213 -21.12 -18.96 -3.09
CA ARG A 213 -22.13 -17.93 -3.31
C ARG A 213 -22.30 -17.04 -2.09
N ARG A 214 -22.55 -17.62 -0.92
CA ARG A 214 -22.73 -16.86 0.32
C ARG A 214 -21.52 -15.98 0.64
N HIS A 215 -20.31 -16.51 0.48
CA HIS A 215 -19.10 -15.74 0.76
C HIS A 215 -18.92 -14.61 -0.25
N HIS A 216 -19.18 -14.83 -1.55
CA HIS A 216 -19.20 -13.76 -2.54
C HIS A 216 -20.22 -12.67 -2.19
N GLU A 217 -21.47 -13.04 -1.91
CA GLU A 217 -22.52 -12.09 -1.55
C GLU A 217 -22.19 -11.26 -0.30
N GLN A 218 -21.62 -11.90 0.73
CA GLN A 218 -21.34 -11.27 2.02
C GLN A 218 -20.09 -10.39 2.00
N ARG A 219 -19.09 -10.77 1.21
CA ARG A 219 -17.75 -10.17 1.30
C ARG A 219 -17.33 -9.42 0.04
N TRP A 220 -17.63 -9.96 -1.13
CA TRP A 220 -17.03 -9.50 -2.40
C TRP A 220 -18.03 -8.80 -3.31
N SER A 221 -19.33 -8.86 -3.03
CA SER A 221 -20.39 -8.35 -3.90
C SER A 221 -20.28 -6.85 -4.18
N VAL A 222 -19.92 -6.06 -3.16
CA VAL A 222 -19.71 -4.60 -3.29
C VAL A 222 -18.48 -4.33 -4.14
N ASP A 223 -17.35 -4.96 -3.82
CA ASP A 223 -16.09 -4.78 -4.56
C ASP A 223 -16.22 -5.25 -6.01
N CYS A 224 -16.96 -6.33 -6.25
CA CYS A 224 -17.19 -6.92 -7.57
C CYS A 224 -18.46 -6.40 -8.27
N ALA A 225 -19.06 -5.31 -7.76
CA ALA A 225 -20.19 -4.67 -8.42
C ALA A 225 -19.77 -4.13 -9.80
N ALA A 226 -18.60 -3.49 -9.87
CA ALA A 226 -17.99 -3.08 -11.13
C ALA A 226 -17.46 -4.30 -11.92
N ASP A 227 -17.64 -4.27 -13.24
CA ASP A 227 -17.22 -5.37 -14.12
C ASP A 227 -15.72 -5.60 -14.12
N ALA A 228 -14.92 -4.52 -14.09
CA ALA A 228 -13.47 -4.63 -14.04
C ALA A 228 -13.00 -5.35 -12.77
N ASN A 229 -13.59 -5.02 -11.62
CA ASN A 229 -13.27 -5.65 -10.34
C ASN A 229 -13.71 -7.12 -10.29
N PHE A 230 -14.91 -7.45 -10.82
CA PHE A 230 -15.34 -8.85 -10.91
C PHE A 230 -14.39 -9.66 -11.80
N ALA A 231 -14.02 -9.11 -12.96
CA ALA A 231 -13.10 -9.75 -13.88
C ALA A 231 -11.72 -9.94 -13.23
N ASP A 232 -11.16 -8.92 -12.59
CA ASP A 232 -9.87 -9.00 -11.87
C ASP A 232 -9.91 -10.07 -10.77
N MET A 233 -11.02 -10.16 -10.03
CA MET A 233 -11.18 -11.15 -8.96
C MET A 233 -11.26 -12.60 -9.49
N TYR A 234 -12.11 -12.86 -10.50
CA TYR A 234 -12.52 -14.23 -10.85
C TYR A 234 -12.04 -14.72 -12.22
N LEU A 235 -11.56 -13.82 -13.08
CA LEU A 235 -11.20 -14.12 -14.48
C LEU A 235 -9.76 -13.73 -14.83
N HIS A 236 -8.97 -13.26 -13.86
CA HIS A 236 -7.60 -12.83 -14.15
C HIS A 236 -6.77 -14.01 -14.71
N PRO A 237 -6.08 -13.84 -15.86
CA PRO A 237 -5.44 -14.94 -16.57
C PRO A 237 -4.13 -15.45 -15.94
N GLN A 238 -3.49 -14.64 -15.10
CA GLN A 238 -2.19 -14.93 -14.49
C GLN A 238 -2.19 -14.48 -13.03
N GLU A 239 -2.13 -15.39 -12.07
CA GLU A 239 -2.13 -15.03 -10.64
C GLU A 239 -1.20 -15.95 -9.86
N THR A 240 -0.33 -15.37 -9.04
CA THR A 240 0.45 -16.06 -8.01
C THR A 240 0.04 -15.55 -6.63
N SER A 241 -0.41 -16.45 -5.76
CA SER A 241 -0.70 -16.16 -4.36
C SER A 241 0.31 -16.83 -3.43
N TYR A 242 0.41 -16.31 -2.21
CA TYR A 242 1.40 -16.69 -1.22
C TYR A 242 0.74 -17.06 0.11
N ASN A 243 1.36 -17.96 0.84
CA ASN A 243 1.26 -17.96 2.30
C ASN A 243 2.46 -17.19 2.87
N LEU A 244 2.43 -16.88 4.15
CA LEU A 244 3.42 -16.03 4.78
C LEU A 244 4.83 -16.62 4.71
N ARG A 245 4.98 -17.95 4.79
CA ARG A 245 6.29 -18.60 4.64
C ARG A 245 6.87 -18.39 3.24
N ARG A 246 6.05 -18.60 2.20
CA ARG A 246 6.46 -18.38 0.81
C ARG A 246 6.73 -16.90 0.55
N LEU A 247 5.96 -16.00 1.15
CA LEU A 247 6.20 -14.56 1.07
C LEU A 247 7.56 -14.17 1.65
N MET A 248 7.88 -14.64 2.86
CA MET A 248 9.16 -14.31 3.50
C MET A 248 10.35 -14.87 2.71
N ALA A 249 10.24 -16.10 2.19
CA ALA A 249 11.25 -16.69 1.32
C ALA A 249 11.40 -15.93 -0.01
N TYR A 250 10.29 -15.44 -0.57
CA TYR A 250 10.27 -14.63 -1.78
C TYR A 250 11.01 -13.29 -1.60
N ILE A 251 10.77 -12.61 -0.47
CA ILE A 251 11.48 -11.37 -0.11
C ILE A 251 12.97 -11.66 0.09
N GLU A 252 13.31 -12.68 0.87
CA GLU A 252 14.72 -13.06 1.15
C GLU A 252 15.48 -13.39 -0.13
N ALA A 253 14.87 -14.15 -1.06
CA ALA A 253 15.49 -14.52 -2.32
C ALA A 253 15.81 -13.32 -3.23
N SER A 254 15.08 -12.21 -3.09
CA SER A 254 15.34 -10.97 -3.83
C SER A 254 16.53 -10.17 -3.29
N GLY A 255 17.04 -10.51 -2.11
CA GLY A 255 18.07 -9.74 -1.40
C GLY A 255 17.55 -8.49 -0.69
N LEU A 256 16.23 -8.27 -0.69
CA LEU A 256 15.57 -7.19 0.05
C LEU A 256 15.28 -7.59 1.49
N HIS A 257 15.06 -6.59 2.34
CA HIS A 257 14.75 -6.77 3.75
C HIS A 257 13.30 -6.39 4.04
N PHE A 258 12.60 -7.24 4.80
CA PHE A 258 11.25 -6.92 5.26
C PHE A 258 11.29 -5.73 6.22
N ALA A 259 10.52 -4.69 5.91
CA ALA A 259 10.49 -3.43 6.65
C ALA A 259 9.21 -3.24 7.48
N GLY A 260 8.29 -4.22 7.44
CA GLY A 260 7.07 -4.24 8.25
C GLY A 260 5.78 -4.28 7.43
N PHE A 261 4.72 -4.80 8.04
CA PHE A 261 3.37 -4.71 7.48
C PHE A 261 2.81 -3.30 7.57
N SER A 262 2.00 -2.90 6.60
CA SER A 262 1.28 -1.62 6.62
C SER A 262 0.12 -1.64 7.64
N ASN A 263 -0.36 -2.82 8.02
CA ASN A 263 -1.50 -3.03 8.90
C ASN A 263 -1.11 -3.87 10.14
N PRO A 264 -0.15 -3.43 10.96
CA PRO A 264 0.44 -4.26 12.03
C PRO A 264 -0.57 -4.79 13.05
N SER A 265 -1.71 -4.10 13.26
CA SER A 265 -2.79 -4.56 14.14
C SER A 265 -3.50 -5.83 13.66
N VAL A 266 -3.52 -6.09 12.34
CA VAL A 266 -4.02 -7.36 11.79
C VAL A 266 -3.15 -8.51 12.28
N TRP A 267 -1.85 -8.26 12.45
CA TRP A 267 -0.84 -9.26 12.81
C TRP A 267 -0.63 -9.43 14.32
N ASP A 268 -1.42 -8.75 15.15
CA ASP A 268 -1.38 -8.87 16.61
C ASP A 268 -2.20 -10.10 17.08
N PRO A 269 -1.58 -11.12 17.72
CA PRO A 269 -2.30 -12.26 18.26
C PRO A 269 -3.39 -11.91 19.28
N ALA A 270 -3.28 -10.77 19.97
CA ALA A 270 -4.28 -10.31 20.95
C ALA A 270 -5.64 -9.99 20.33
N ARG A 271 -5.71 -9.81 19.00
CA ARG A 271 -6.96 -9.66 18.26
C ARG A 271 -7.79 -10.95 18.21
N LEU A 272 -7.13 -12.11 18.26
CA LEU A 272 -7.74 -13.43 18.05
C LEU A 272 -7.74 -14.30 19.30
N LEU A 273 -6.77 -14.07 20.19
CA LEU A 273 -6.50 -14.92 21.35
C LEU A 273 -6.61 -14.14 22.65
N GLN A 274 -6.98 -14.85 23.72
CA GLN A 274 -7.06 -14.32 25.08
C GLN A 274 -6.58 -15.36 26.10
N GLY A 275 -6.27 -14.91 27.32
CA GLY A 275 -5.84 -15.78 28.43
C GLY A 275 -4.57 -16.56 28.10
N GLU A 276 -4.51 -17.83 28.54
CA GLU A 276 -3.31 -18.67 28.39
C GLU A 276 -2.85 -18.85 26.93
N LEU A 277 -3.79 -18.90 25.97
CA LEU A 277 -3.43 -19.02 24.55
C LEU A 277 -2.68 -17.77 24.06
N LEU A 278 -3.12 -16.58 24.48
CA LEU A 278 -2.43 -15.33 24.16
C LEU A 278 -1.05 -15.28 24.84
N GLU A 279 -0.95 -15.67 26.10
CA GLU A 279 0.33 -15.73 26.82
C GLU A 279 1.33 -16.69 26.15
N ARG A 280 0.85 -17.77 25.53
CA ARG A 280 1.68 -18.68 24.74
C ARG A 280 2.07 -18.06 23.40
N ALA A 281 1.13 -17.40 22.71
CA ALA A 281 1.40 -16.72 21.45
C ALA A 281 2.44 -15.61 21.61
N LEU A 282 2.32 -14.76 22.64
CA LEU A 282 3.26 -13.65 22.90
C LEU A 282 4.68 -14.11 23.30
N ARG A 283 4.88 -15.40 23.61
CA ARG A 283 6.20 -16.01 23.84
C ARG A 283 6.91 -16.47 22.56
N LEU A 284 6.19 -16.54 21.44
CA LEU A 284 6.76 -16.87 20.13
C LEU A 284 7.58 -15.70 19.59
N SER A 285 8.53 -15.98 18.69
CA SER A 285 9.20 -14.92 17.94
C SER A 285 8.22 -14.14 17.05
N PRO A 286 8.52 -12.89 16.63
CA PRO A 286 7.60 -12.09 15.83
C PRO A 286 7.10 -12.81 14.56
N LEU A 287 7.98 -13.48 13.81
CA LEU A 287 7.59 -14.24 12.62
C LEU A 287 6.66 -15.40 12.96
N GLU A 288 6.91 -16.12 14.05
CA GLU A 288 6.05 -17.22 14.51
C GLU A 288 4.69 -16.72 14.98
N GLN A 289 4.61 -15.52 15.57
CA GLN A 289 3.33 -14.88 15.89
C GLN A 289 2.53 -14.57 14.63
N TRP A 290 3.16 -14.02 13.59
CA TRP A 290 2.49 -13.73 12.32
C TRP A 290 2.03 -14.99 11.60
N LEU A 291 2.85 -16.05 11.62
CA LEU A 291 2.46 -17.36 11.08
C LEU A 291 1.27 -17.94 11.84
N LEU A 292 1.24 -17.81 13.17
CA LEU A 292 0.09 -18.21 13.97
C LEU A 292 -1.17 -17.41 13.60
N VAL A 293 -1.04 -16.09 13.40
CA VAL A 293 -2.16 -15.25 12.98
C VAL A 293 -2.70 -15.66 11.61
N GLU A 294 -1.83 -15.92 10.62
CA GLU A 294 -2.26 -16.41 9.30
C GLU A 294 -3.08 -17.71 9.39
N GLU A 295 -2.67 -18.64 10.25
CA GLU A 295 -3.41 -19.91 10.45
C GLU A 295 -4.76 -19.71 11.16
N LEU A 296 -4.87 -18.70 12.02
CA LEU A 296 -6.08 -18.42 12.82
C LEU A 296 -7.06 -17.46 12.12
N ASP A 297 -6.59 -16.68 11.16
CA ASP A 297 -7.39 -15.70 10.43
C ASP A 297 -7.43 -16.03 8.92
N PRO A 298 -8.42 -16.85 8.49
CA PRO A 298 -8.60 -17.18 7.08
C PRO A 298 -9.15 -15.99 6.27
N ASP A 299 -9.40 -14.82 6.87
CA ASP A 299 -9.88 -13.64 6.15
C ASP A 299 -8.75 -12.75 5.62
N ILE A 300 -7.47 -13.08 5.86
CA ILE A 300 -6.37 -12.33 5.26
C ILE A 300 -6.28 -12.66 3.76
N SER A 301 -6.84 -11.81 2.90
CA SER A 301 -6.88 -12.01 1.44
C SER A 301 -5.65 -11.48 0.70
N HIS A 302 -4.81 -10.71 1.39
CA HIS A 302 -3.61 -10.11 0.84
C HIS A 302 -2.62 -9.77 1.96
N PHE A 303 -1.35 -9.64 1.57
CA PHE A 303 -0.32 -9.01 2.36
C PHE A 303 -0.06 -7.62 1.81
N GLU A 304 0.01 -6.63 2.69
CA GLU A 304 0.44 -5.28 2.34
C GLU A 304 1.56 -4.86 3.29
N PHE A 305 2.72 -4.54 2.73
CA PHE A 305 3.96 -4.43 3.49
C PHE A 305 4.99 -3.57 2.77
N PHE A 306 6.05 -3.22 3.51
CA PHE A 306 7.20 -2.51 2.99
C PHE A 306 8.42 -3.42 2.99
N VAL A 307 9.31 -3.18 2.03
CA VAL A 307 10.66 -3.73 2.00
C VAL A 307 11.69 -2.64 1.71
N SER A 308 12.94 -2.90 2.06
CA SER A 308 14.07 -1.97 1.91
C SER A 308 15.29 -2.68 1.34
N SER A 309 16.23 -1.90 0.82
CA SER A 309 17.53 -2.38 0.31
C SER A 309 18.51 -2.73 1.44
N THR A 310 18.31 -2.19 2.64
CA THR A 310 19.13 -2.44 3.83
C THR A 310 18.25 -2.82 5.03
N PRO A 311 18.76 -3.57 6.03
CA PRO A 311 17.99 -3.89 7.23
C PRO A 311 17.44 -2.64 7.92
N VAL A 312 16.15 -2.66 8.26
CA VAL A 312 15.50 -1.55 8.98
C VAL A 312 15.71 -1.67 10.48
N GLU A 313 16.28 -0.64 11.08
CA GLU A 313 16.26 -0.44 12.53
C GLU A 313 15.35 0.74 12.86
N LYS A 314 14.18 0.44 13.42
CA LYS A 314 13.20 1.46 13.81
C LYS A 314 13.70 2.22 15.04
N ARG A 315 13.85 3.53 14.92
CA ARG A 315 14.18 4.43 16.03
C ARG A 315 13.04 4.43 17.05
N VAL A 316 13.40 4.19 18.30
CA VAL A 316 12.53 4.35 19.46
C VAL A 316 12.85 5.69 20.12
N TRP A 317 11.81 6.39 20.59
CA TRP A 317 11.91 7.69 21.26
C TRP A 317 11.64 7.54 22.76
N ASP A 318 12.48 6.75 23.41
CA ASP A 318 12.43 6.50 24.85
C ASP A 318 13.07 7.62 25.66
N ASP A 319 14.20 8.17 25.21
CA ASP A 319 14.89 9.32 25.82
C ASP A 319 14.03 10.60 25.77
N PRO A 320 13.57 11.12 26.92
CA PRO A 320 12.79 12.35 26.98
C PRO A 320 13.53 13.58 26.47
N GLU A 321 14.84 13.69 26.68
CA GLU A 321 15.62 14.86 26.25
C GLU A 321 15.72 14.90 24.73
N ALA A 322 16.06 13.76 24.11
CA ALA A 322 16.06 13.63 22.65
C ALA A 322 14.68 13.90 22.04
N LEU A 323 13.60 13.39 22.65
CA LEU A 323 12.24 13.63 22.15
C LEU A 323 11.83 15.10 22.24
N LEU A 324 12.16 15.79 23.33
CA LEU A 324 11.86 17.22 23.48
C LEU A 324 12.76 18.11 22.59
N ALA A 325 13.95 17.65 22.24
CA ALA A 325 14.84 18.34 21.31
C ALA A 325 14.44 18.16 19.83
N ALA A 326 13.68 17.10 19.51
CA ALA A 326 13.21 16.85 18.16
C ALA A 326 12.19 17.90 17.69
N ARG A 327 12.11 18.09 16.37
CA ARG A 327 10.99 18.76 15.71
C ARG A 327 9.93 17.73 15.34
N ALA A 328 8.74 18.21 15.02
CA ALA A 328 7.67 17.36 14.49
C ALA A 328 6.94 18.05 13.35
N GLU A 329 6.34 17.24 12.48
CA GLU A 329 5.26 17.63 11.59
C GLU A 329 3.99 16.91 12.04
N ARG A 330 2.82 17.55 11.88
CA ARG A 330 1.55 16.83 12.03
C ARG A 330 1.44 15.78 10.93
N GLN A 331 0.96 14.59 11.27
CA GLN A 331 0.57 13.57 10.28
C GLN A 331 -0.39 14.17 9.24
N PRO A 332 -0.02 14.26 7.95
CA PRO A 332 -0.85 14.91 6.93
C PRO A 332 -2.15 14.13 6.66
N CYS A 333 -2.13 12.82 6.85
CA CYS A 333 -3.23 11.90 6.57
C CYS A 333 -4.24 11.86 7.74
N LEU A 334 -5.00 12.95 7.93
CA LEU A 334 -6.06 13.07 8.94
C LEU A 334 -7.31 13.73 8.34
N TRP A 335 -8.48 13.14 8.53
CA TRP A 335 -9.74 13.63 7.95
C TRP A 335 -10.54 14.40 8.98
N GLY A 336 -10.90 15.64 8.66
CA GLY A 336 -11.61 16.54 9.59
C GLY A 336 -10.69 17.36 10.50
N TRP A 337 -9.39 17.37 10.25
CA TRP A 337 -8.46 18.32 10.88
C TRP A 337 -8.80 19.77 10.46
N PRO A 338 -8.76 20.77 11.37
CA PRO A 338 -8.49 20.69 12.81
C PRO A 338 -9.76 20.48 13.67
N SER A 339 -9.75 19.47 14.53
CA SER A 339 -10.87 19.12 15.43
C SER A 339 -10.38 18.23 16.59
N THR A 340 -11.12 18.12 17.68
CA THR A 340 -10.86 17.09 18.72
C THR A 340 -11.43 15.71 18.37
N SER A 341 -12.27 15.63 17.34
CA SER A 341 -12.85 14.39 16.81
C SER A 341 -12.64 14.37 15.30
N MET A 342 -11.89 13.38 14.82
CA MET A 342 -11.42 13.25 13.43
C MET A 342 -11.29 11.77 13.04
N LEU A 343 -10.93 11.49 11.79
CA LEU A 343 -10.44 10.15 11.41
C LEU A 343 -8.90 10.14 11.37
N GLY A 344 -8.33 9.08 11.92
CA GLY A 344 -6.90 8.83 11.97
C GLY A 344 -6.31 8.36 10.62
N PRO A 345 -5.03 7.96 10.62
CA PRO A 345 -4.32 7.58 9.39
C PRO A 345 -4.93 6.38 8.66
N ASP A 346 -5.53 5.43 9.37
CA ASP A 346 -6.23 4.28 8.79
C ASP A 346 -7.76 4.51 8.73
N LEU A 347 -8.18 5.79 8.71
CA LEU A 347 -9.58 6.23 8.72
C LEU A 347 -10.39 5.76 9.94
N GLU A 348 -9.71 5.39 11.02
CA GLU A 348 -10.30 5.01 12.29
C GLU A 348 -10.85 6.24 13.03
N PRO A 349 -12.02 6.16 13.71
CA PRO A 349 -12.48 7.22 14.57
C PRO A 349 -11.45 7.52 15.67
N LEU A 350 -11.05 8.78 15.78
CA LEU A 350 -10.00 9.22 16.68
C LEU A 350 -10.45 10.44 17.50
N SER A 351 -10.01 10.53 18.75
CA SER A 351 -10.33 11.64 19.63
C SER A 351 -9.15 12.05 20.50
N ILE A 352 -8.89 13.35 20.54
CA ILE A 352 -7.83 13.99 21.34
C ILE A 352 -8.45 15.05 22.25
N ASP A 353 -7.79 15.36 23.36
CA ASP A 353 -8.21 16.47 24.22
C ASP A 353 -7.81 17.85 23.64
N GLN A 354 -8.24 18.91 24.32
CA GLN A 354 -7.98 20.29 23.88
C GLN A 354 -6.49 20.66 23.94
N ASP A 355 -5.73 20.11 24.89
CA ASP A 355 -4.31 20.42 25.05
C ASP A 355 -3.49 19.73 23.94
N ALA A 356 -3.84 18.49 23.58
CA ALA A 356 -3.28 17.76 22.46
C ALA A 356 -3.61 18.43 21.11
N LEU A 357 -4.85 18.93 20.93
CA LEU A 357 -5.23 19.72 19.76
C LEU A 357 -4.38 21.01 19.67
N ALA A 358 -4.27 21.74 20.78
CA ALA A 358 -3.47 22.97 20.84
C ALA A 358 -1.98 22.70 20.54
N LEU A 359 -1.41 21.59 21.04
CA LEU A 359 -0.05 21.19 20.72
C LEU A 359 0.13 20.87 19.24
N LEU A 360 -0.76 20.09 18.63
CA LEU A 360 -0.69 19.80 17.19
C LEU A 360 -0.80 21.08 16.33
N GLN A 361 -1.66 22.03 16.72
CA GLN A 361 -1.75 23.32 16.05
C GLN A 361 -0.47 24.15 16.20
N ALA A 362 0.15 24.13 17.38
CA ALA A 362 1.43 24.80 17.61
C ALA A 362 2.56 24.19 16.76
N ILE A 363 2.59 22.86 16.62
CA ILE A 363 3.52 22.14 15.74
C ILE A 363 3.35 22.59 14.28
N GLU A 364 2.10 22.67 13.78
CA GLU A 364 1.81 23.10 12.40
C GLU A 364 2.17 24.57 12.15
N GLN A 365 2.02 25.45 13.15
CA GLN A 365 2.39 26.86 13.07
C GLN A 365 3.90 27.11 13.21
N HIS A 366 4.62 26.23 13.91
CA HIS A 366 6.03 26.37 14.23
C HIS A 366 6.83 25.09 13.97
N PRO A 367 6.85 24.56 12.73
CA PRO A 367 7.43 23.24 12.41
C PRO A 367 8.95 23.15 12.65
N GLU A 368 9.64 24.29 12.66
CA GLU A 368 11.09 24.35 12.95
C GLU A 368 11.42 24.44 14.44
N THR A 369 10.42 24.61 15.31
CA THR A 369 10.63 24.75 16.76
C THR A 369 10.68 23.37 17.42
N PRO A 370 11.72 23.06 18.23
CA PRO A 370 11.76 21.83 19.01
C PRO A 370 10.53 21.67 19.91
N LEU A 371 10.06 20.44 20.07
CA LEU A 371 8.85 20.11 20.84
C LEU A 371 8.85 20.71 22.25
N GLY A 372 9.99 20.62 22.96
CA GLY A 372 10.16 21.17 24.31
C GLY A 372 10.14 22.70 24.40
N GLN A 373 10.17 23.41 23.27
CA GLN A 373 10.19 24.87 23.19
C GLN A 373 8.84 25.46 22.73
N LEU A 374 7.80 24.63 22.52
CA LEU A 374 6.48 25.06 22.06
C LEU A 374 5.60 25.69 23.16
N GLY A 375 6.09 25.82 24.40
CA GLY A 375 5.41 26.57 25.46
C GLY A 375 4.37 25.79 26.27
N PHE A 376 4.40 24.46 26.24
CA PHE A 376 3.47 23.59 27.00
C PHE A 376 4.02 23.15 28.36
N GLY A 377 5.22 23.57 28.76
CA GLY A 377 5.80 23.30 30.09
C GLY A 377 5.93 21.81 30.39
N ASP A 378 5.71 21.42 31.65
CA ASP A 378 5.96 20.06 32.15
C ASP A 378 5.07 18.98 31.50
N GLN A 379 3.91 19.35 30.94
CA GLN A 379 3.01 18.40 30.28
C GLN A 379 3.41 18.06 28.84
N THR A 380 4.35 18.80 28.24
CA THR A 380 4.78 18.63 26.84
C THR A 380 5.11 17.18 26.51
N LEU A 381 5.91 16.52 27.35
CA LEU A 381 6.34 15.14 27.12
C LEU A 381 5.16 14.17 27.08
N SER A 382 4.20 14.31 28.01
CA SER A 382 3.02 13.44 28.07
C SER A 382 2.12 13.65 26.85
N LEU A 383 1.90 14.90 26.45
CA LEU A 383 1.09 15.22 25.27
C LEU A 383 1.74 14.67 23.99
N VAL A 384 3.05 14.87 23.81
CA VAL A 384 3.81 14.32 22.67
C VAL A 384 3.69 12.80 22.60
N ARG A 385 3.89 12.09 23.72
CA ARG A 385 3.74 10.62 23.74
C ARG A 385 2.33 10.18 23.37
N GLY A 386 1.30 10.82 23.91
CA GLY A 386 -0.08 10.52 23.55
C GLY A 386 -0.39 10.72 22.06
N LEU A 387 0.14 11.79 21.45
CA LEU A 387 0.01 12.03 20.01
C LEU A 387 0.80 11.00 19.18
N MET A 388 1.97 10.56 19.64
CA MET A 388 2.77 9.51 18.99
C MET A 388 2.07 8.15 19.02
N ASP A 389 1.48 7.77 20.16
CA ASP A 389 0.75 6.51 20.32
C ASP A 389 -0.43 6.43 19.35
N GLN A 390 -1.03 7.58 19.05
CA GLN A 390 -2.11 7.74 18.06
C GLN A 390 -1.61 8.00 16.63
N ARG A 391 -0.29 7.94 16.37
CA ARG A 391 0.37 8.17 15.07
C ARG A 391 0.07 9.53 14.43
N LEU A 392 -0.11 10.56 15.25
CA LEU A 392 -0.45 11.92 14.82
C LEU A 392 0.77 12.81 14.54
N LEU A 393 1.98 12.31 14.80
CA LEU A 393 3.23 13.04 14.63
C LEU A 393 4.18 12.32 13.68
N LEU A 394 4.85 13.10 12.84
CA LEU A 394 6.06 12.71 12.12
C LEU A 394 7.24 13.40 12.79
N LEU A 395 8.22 12.65 13.29
CA LEU A 395 9.31 13.18 14.12
C LEU A 395 10.57 13.41 13.29
N HIS A 396 11.25 14.52 13.56
CA HIS A 396 12.50 14.91 12.92
C HIS A 396 13.58 15.07 14.00
N PRO A 397 14.61 14.21 13.99
CA PRO A 397 15.71 14.27 14.96
C PRO A 397 16.50 15.57 14.99
#